data_AF-A0A8H5Z550-F1
#
_entry.id   AF-A0A8H5Z550-F1
#
_cell.length_a   1.000
_cell.length_b   1.000
_cell.length_c   1.000
_cell.angle_alpha   90.00
_cell.angle_beta   90.00
_cell.angle_gamma   90.00
#
_symmetry.space_group_name_H-M   'P 1'
#
loop_
_entity.id
_entity.type
_entity.pdbx_description
1 polymer ?
#
loop_
_entity_poly.entity_id
_entity_poly.type
_entity_poly.pdbx_seq_one_letter_code
_entity_poly.pdbx_strand_id
1 'polypeptide(L)'
;MSSNVAQITPTAATSVQDRAALTTPYIPPSNCTPNWEQTSLLWTQDGTFTYPVLVSAPPTSCYPSGWESGEADSLFTFSPAVCPSGWDYWEMSRSGGSPAVSTAYCCESGFTFDPFDRGGYVAKDFFTSGCGRWVQTTTSVSQGDGTTTTALSGSSDYQDASALDGTFMVHQAWAISWGSSERSDMTPMPLTLTDGERVSHWKPGETLPDDSRPTERDNERKNAKADREVM
;
A
#
# COMPACT_ATOMS: atom_id res chain seq x y z
N MET A 1 -65.97 -13.23 -1.72
CA MET A 1 -64.53 -13.39 -1.47
C MET A 1 -63.81 -12.75 -2.65
N SER A 2 -63.37 -11.49 -2.49
CA SER A 2 -62.66 -10.75 -3.54
C SER A 2 -61.18 -10.70 -3.16
N SER A 3 -60.32 -11.31 -3.98
CA SER A 3 -58.87 -11.31 -3.78
C SER A 3 -58.28 -10.04 -4.40
N ASN A 4 -57.76 -9.15 -3.55
CA ASN A 4 -56.88 -8.06 -3.98
C ASN A 4 -55.52 -8.66 -4.36
N VAL A 5 -55.12 -8.50 -5.62
CA VAL A 5 -53.75 -8.77 -6.05
C VAL A 5 -52.95 -7.52 -5.79
N ALA A 6 -52.11 -7.55 -4.75
CA ALA A 6 -51.12 -6.51 -4.50
C ALA A 6 -50.01 -6.63 -5.56
N GLN A 7 -49.91 -5.63 -6.42
CA GLN A 7 -48.87 -5.52 -7.43
C GLN A 7 -47.56 -5.15 -6.73
N ILE A 8 -46.63 -6.10 -6.69
CA ILE A 8 -45.28 -5.91 -6.12
C ILE A 8 -44.49 -5.05 -7.11
N THR A 9 -44.35 -3.76 -6.80
CA THR A 9 -43.40 -2.88 -7.49
C THR A 9 -41.99 -3.39 -7.21
N PRO A 10 -41.15 -3.69 -8.22
CA PRO A 10 -39.76 -3.98 -7.96
C PRO A 10 -39.11 -2.71 -7.42
N THR A 11 -38.80 -2.72 -6.12
CA THR A 11 -37.85 -1.77 -5.52
C THR A 11 -36.56 -1.89 -6.32
N ALA A 12 -36.16 -0.81 -7.00
CA ALA A 12 -34.86 -0.74 -7.63
C ALA A 12 -33.80 -1.11 -6.58
N ALA A 13 -33.08 -2.21 -6.81
CA ALA A 13 -31.89 -2.49 -6.05
C ALA A 13 -30.97 -1.29 -6.26
N THR A 14 -30.66 -0.56 -5.19
CA THR A 14 -29.54 0.38 -5.18
C THR A 14 -28.34 -0.45 -5.58
N SER A 15 -27.88 -0.30 -6.84
CA SER A 15 -26.64 -0.91 -7.26
C SER A 15 -25.58 -0.36 -6.33
N VAL A 16 -24.99 -1.21 -5.49
CA VAL A 16 -23.67 -0.94 -4.93
C VAL A 16 -22.84 -0.60 -6.16
N GLN A 17 -22.42 0.65 -6.26
CA GLN A 17 -21.65 1.08 -7.41
C GLN A 17 -20.28 0.44 -7.21
N ASP A 18 -20.14 -0.75 -7.80
CA ASP A 18 -18.94 -1.58 -7.67
C ASP A 18 -17.74 -0.71 -8.00
N ARG A 19 -16.82 -0.62 -7.05
CA ARG A 19 -15.58 0.15 -7.16
C ARG A 19 -14.90 -0.23 -8.48
N ALA A 20 -14.50 0.78 -9.26
CA ALA A 20 -13.92 0.52 -10.56
C ALA A 20 -12.68 -0.38 -10.45
N ALA A 21 -12.61 -1.40 -11.31
CA ALA A 21 -11.39 -2.18 -11.52
C ALA A 21 -10.26 -1.26 -11.99
N LEU A 22 -9.09 -1.38 -11.39
CA LEU A 22 -7.93 -0.54 -11.68
C LEU A 22 -6.86 -1.35 -12.41
N THR A 23 -7.20 -1.88 -13.58
CA THR A 23 -6.28 -2.72 -14.37
C THR A 23 -5.17 -1.91 -15.06
N THR A 24 -5.22 -0.58 -14.98
CA THR A 24 -4.14 0.32 -15.40
C THR A 24 -3.78 1.26 -14.25
N PRO A 25 -2.55 1.82 -14.19
CA PRO A 25 -2.10 2.57 -13.04
C PRO A 25 -2.91 3.85 -12.94
N TYR A 26 -3.57 4.04 -11.79
CA TYR A 26 -4.29 5.27 -11.55
C TYR A 26 -3.31 6.45 -11.49
N ILE A 27 -3.65 7.54 -12.18
CA ILE A 27 -2.91 8.79 -12.16
C ILE A 27 -3.84 9.84 -11.54
N PRO A 28 -3.55 10.33 -10.33
CA PRO A 28 -4.37 11.37 -9.73
C PRO A 28 -4.32 12.65 -10.58
N PRO A 29 -5.39 13.45 -10.60
CA PRO A 29 -5.38 14.77 -11.22
C PRO A 29 -4.23 15.65 -10.73
N SER A 30 -3.77 16.60 -11.55
CA SER A 30 -2.58 17.41 -11.25
C SER A 30 -2.70 18.31 -10.02
N ASN A 31 -3.90 18.56 -9.52
CA ASN A 31 -4.17 19.33 -8.30
C ASN A 31 -4.13 18.48 -7.01
N CYS A 32 -3.75 17.20 -7.10
CA CYS A 32 -3.76 16.27 -5.99
C CYS A 32 -2.46 16.17 -5.19
N THR A 33 -1.41 16.89 -5.60
CA THR A 33 -0.12 16.90 -4.92
C THR A 33 0.41 18.33 -4.68
N PRO A 34 1.05 18.62 -3.53
CA PRO A 34 1.08 17.86 -2.27
C PRO A 34 -0.04 18.29 -1.28
N ASN A 35 -0.80 17.32 -0.75
CA ASN A 35 -1.83 17.54 0.29
C ASN A 35 -1.42 16.80 1.58
N TRP A 36 -0.64 17.46 2.43
CA TRP A 36 -0.19 16.93 3.71
C TRP A 36 -0.71 17.80 4.84
N GLU A 37 -1.33 17.17 5.82
CA GLU A 37 -1.71 17.82 7.06
C GLU A 37 -0.69 17.49 8.14
N GLN A 38 -0.17 18.53 8.80
CA GLN A 38 0.69 18.34 9.94
C GLN A 38 -0.16 17.90 11.13
N THR A 39 0.04 16.66 11.56
CA THR A 39 -0.55 16.12 12.79
C THR A 39 0.45 16.18 13.93
N SER A 40 -0.09 16.17 15.15
CA SER A 40 0.74 16.17 16.35
C SER A 40 1.49 14.85 16.50
N LEU A 41 2.81 14.98 16.70
CA LEU A 41 3.70 14.17 17.54
C LEU A 41 3.34 12.68 17.71
N LEU A 42 4.12 11.81 17.05
CA LEU A 42 4.16 10.37 17.38
C LEU A 42 4.88 10.12 18.72
N TRP A 43 4.41 9.10 19.45
CA TRP A 43 5.01 8.59 20.68
C TRP A 43 5.29 7.10 20.54
N THR A 44 6.55 6.69 20.63
CA THR A 44 6.94 5.26 20.64
C THR A 44 7.29 4.81 22.06
N GLN A 45 6.83 3.62 22.45
CA GLN A 45 7.06 3.03 23.78
C GLN A 45 8.56 2.68 23.98
N ASP A 46 9.04 2.71 25.23
CA ASP A 46 10.43 2.45 25.70
C ASP A 46 11.48 3.56 25.56
N GLY A 47 11.09 4.75 25.11
CA GLY A 47 11.89 5.96 25.23
C GLY A 47 11.12 7.14 24.65
N THR A 48 10.90 8.20 25.42
CA THR A 48 10.07 9.34 25.00
C THR A 48 10.72 10.06 23.81
N PHE A 49 10.25 9.76 22.61
CA PHE A 49 10.62 10.49 21.40
C PHE A 49 9.39 11.11 20.79
N THR A 50 9.58 12.29 20.23
CA THR A 50 8.51 13.18 19.81
C THR A 50 8.98 13.91 18.58
N TYR A 51 8.32 13.65 17.45
CA TYR A 51 8.68 14.24 16.15
C TYR A 51 7.42 14.63 15.38
N PRO A 52 7.48 15.69 14.54
CA PRO A 52 6.35 16.10 13.73
C PRO A 52 6.00 15.03 12.69
N VAL A 53 4.70 14.88 12.41
CA VAL A 53 4.19 13.96 11.40
C VAL A 53 3.36 14.71 10.37
N LEU A 54 3.58 14.39 9.11
CA LEU A 54 2.78 14.82 7.98
C LEU A 54 1.94 13.64 7.51
N VAL A 55 0.63 13.73 7.70
CA VAL A 55 -0.34 12.71 7.28
C VAL A 55 -0.95 13.14 5.96
N SER A 56 -0.98 12.22 4.99
CA SER A 56 -1.61 12.47 3.69
C SER A 56 -3.12 12.68 3.86
N ALA A 57 -3.63 13.79 3.35
CA ALA A 57 -5.05 14.14 3.40
C ALA A 57 -5.54 14.75 2.06
N PRO A 58 -5.42 14.01 0.94
CA PRO A 58 -5.88 14.53 -0.34
C PRO A 58 -7.42 14.60 -0.38
N PRO A 59 -7.99 15.58 -1.11
CA PRO A 59 -9.44 15.67 -1.26
C PRO A 59 -9.98 14.45 -2.00
N THR A 60 -11.26 14.13 -1.80
CA THR A 60 -11.88 12.92 -2.37
C THR A 60 -11.80 12.86 -3.90
N SER A 61 -11.77 14.02 -4.57
CA SER A 61 -11.57 14.16 -6.02
C SER A 61 -10.23 13.60 -6.53
N CYS A 62 -9.30 13.27 -5.63
CA CYS A 62 -8.01 12.70 -5.96
C CYS A 62 -8.00 11.18 -5.99
N TYR A 63 -9.10 10.54 -5.60
CA TYR A 63 -9.25 9.10 -5.66
C TYR A 63 -10.04 8.64 -6.90
N PRO A 64 -9.92 7.37 -7.29
CA PRO A 64 -10.67 6.82 -8.42
C PRO A 64 -12.18 6.96 -8.26
N SER A 65 -12.90 6.92 -9.39
CA SER A 65 -14.36 6.91 -9.40
C SER A 65 -14.92 5.76 -8.57
N GLY A 66 -15.92 6.04 -7.72
CA GLY A 66 -16.48 5.03 -6.81
C GLY A 66 -15.62 4.75 -5.59
N TRP A 67 -14.62 5.59 -5.29
CA TRP A 67 -13.83 5.42 -4.07
C TRP A 67 -14.67 5.50 -2.79
N GLU A 68 -15.66 6.40 -2.75
CA GLU A 68 -16.52 6.60 -1.56
C GLU A 68 -17.67 5.58 -1.44
N SER A 69 -17.88 4.69 -2.42
CA SER A 69 -18.98 3.73 -2.40
C SER A 69 -18.72 2.48 -1.55
N GLY A 70 -17.51 2.36 -0.96
CA GLY A 70 -17.12 1.24 -0.11
C GLY A 70 -17.31 1.50 1.38
N GLU A 71 -17.22 0.44 2.18
CA GLU A 71 -17.07 0.55 3.64
C GLU A 71 -15.77 1.28 3.99
N ALA A 72 -15.75 1.99 5.13
CA ALA A 72 -14.60 2.79 5.57
C ALA A 72 -13.28 1.99 5.55
N ASP A 73 -13.33 0.74 5.99
CA ASP A 73 -12.15 -0.15 6.08
C ASP A 73 -11.71 -0.70 4.71
N SER A 74 -12.56 -0.59 3.68
CA SER A 74 -12.30 -1.08 2.31
C SER A 74 -12.07 0.06 1.31
N LEU A 75 -11.98 1.31 1.77
CA LEU A 75 -11.78 2.48 0.89
C LEU A 75 -10.48 2.40 0.09
N PHE A 76 -9.49 1.64 0.56
CA PHE A 76 -8.19 1.48 -0.07
C PHE A 76 -7.93 0.06 -0.57
N THR A 77 -8.99 -0.73 -0.74
CA THR A 77 -8.93 -2.09 -1.29
C THR A 77 -9.49 -2.10 -2.71
N PHE A 78 -8.71 -2.61 -3.66
CA PHE A 78 -9.08 -2.62 -5.08
C PHE A 78 -8.85 -4.00 -5.71
N SER A 79 -9.83 -4.49 -6.47
CA SER A 79 -9.74 -5.77 -7.17
C SER A 79 -10.63 -5.81 -8.41
N PRO A 80 -10.13 -6.27 -9.57
CA PRO A 80 -8.71 -6.42 -9.88
C PRO A 80 -8.01 -5.05 -9.94
N ALA A 81 -6.74 -4.98 -9.53
CA ALA A 81 -6.01 -3.72 -9.51
C ALA A 81 -4.48 -3.83 -9.62
N VAL A 82 -3.87 -2.82 -10.25
CA VAL A 82 -2.44 -2.50 -10.17
C VAL A 82 -2.21 -1.27 -9.27
N CYS A 83 -0.96 -1.06 -8.85
CA CYS A 83 -0.62 0.12 -8.06
C CYS A 83 -0.75 1.41 -8.88
N PRO A 84 -0.99 2.56 -8.23
CA PRO A 84 -0.94 3.87 -8.88
C PRO A 84 0.37 4.10 -9.64
N SER A 85 0.33 5.03 -10.59
CA SER A 85 1.50 5.34 -11.40
C SER A 85 2.67 5.82 -10.54
N GLY A 86 3.84 5.20 -10.73
CA GLY A 86 5.05 5.52 -9.98
C GLY A 86 5.09 4.99 -8.55
N TRP A 87 4.17 4.11 -8.16
CA TRP A 87 4.17 3.48 -6.84
C TRP A 87 4.86 2.12 -6.87
N ASP A 88 5.47 1.76 -5.74
CA ASP A 88 6.17 0.51 -5.54
C ASP A 88 5.22 -0.53 -4.90
N TYR A 89 5.44 -1.81 -5.20
CA TYR A 89 4.70 -2.94 -4.65
C TYR A 89 5.45 -3.49 -3.43
N TRP A 90 4.73 -3.72 -2.35
CA TRP A 90 5.25 -4.26 -1.09
C TRP A 90 4.47 -5.50 -0.66
N GLU A 91 5.18 -6.41 0.02
CA GLU A 91 4.63 -7.63 0.63
C GLU A 91 3.73 -8.41 -0.34
N MET A 92 4.19 -8.55 -1.58
CA MET A 92 3.46 -9.28 -2.60
C MET A 92 3.35 -10.74 -2.19
N SER A 93 2.16 -11.31 -2.30
CA SER A 93 1.96 -12.71 -1.95
C SER A 93 0.89 -13.36 -2.82
N ARG A 94 0.89 -14.69 -2.86
CA ARG A 94 -0.18 -15.46 -3.51
C ARG A 94 -0.78 -16.48 -2.56
N SER A 95 -2.10 -16.47 -2.45
CA SER A 95 -2.83 -17.48 -1.70
C SER A 95 -2.74 -18.84 -2.40
N GLY A 96 -2.45 -19.90 -1.66
CA GLY A 96 -2.48 -21.29 -2.18
C GLY A 96 -3.89 -21.89 -2.25
N GLY A 97 -4.94 -21.05 -2.21
CA GLY A 97 -6.34 -21.47 -2.26
C GLY A 97 -6.87 -21.60 -3.70
N SER A 98 -8.13 -22.02 -3.84
CA SER A 98 -8.85 -22.00 -5.12
C SER A 98 -10.09 -21.10 -4.99
N PRO A 99 -10.18 -19.97 -5.72
CA PRO A 99 -9.17 -19.47 -6.66
C PRO A 99 -7.95 -18.89 -5.95
N ALA A 100 -6.78 -19.08 -6.55
CA ALA A 100 -5.55 -18.47 -6.08
C ALA A 100 -5.54 -16.99 -6.47
N VAL A 101 -5.32 -16.12 -5.48
CA VAL A 101 -5.34 -14.66 -5.64
C VAL A 101 -3.98 -14.12 -5.21
N SER A 102 -3.43 -13.23 -6.02
CA SER A 102 -2.25 -12.47 -5.69
C SER A 102 -2.65 -11.13 -5.05
N THR A 103 -1.89 -10.69 -4.05
CA THR A 103 -2.11 -9.44 -3.33
C THR A 103 -0.82 -8.65 -3.23
N ALA A 104 -0.93 -7.33 -3.06
CA ALA A 104 0.20 -6.45 -2.71
C ALA A 104 -0.30 -5.19 -2.00
N TYR A 105 0.61 -4.50 -1.32
CA TYR A 105 0.40 -3.14 -0.82
C TYR A 105 1.18 -2.14 -1.65
N CYS A 106 0.53 -1.06 -2.07
CA CYS A 106 1.15 -0.03 -2.88
C CYS A 106 1.58 1.15 -2.00
N CYS A 107 2.83 1.56 -2.14
CA CYS A 107 3.37 2.78 -1.52
C CYS A 107 3.93 3.73 -2.57
N GLU A 108 3.81 5.04 -2.36
CA GLU A 108 4.49 6.01 -3.20
C GLU A 108 6.00 5.75 -3.19
N SER A 109 6.67 5.88 -4.34
CA SER A 109 8.10 5.52 -4.42
C SER A 109 8.93 6.32 -3.41
N GLY A 110 9.80 5.62 -2.68
CA GLY A 110 10.57 6.20 -1.57
C GLY A 110 9.86 6.15 -0.21
N PHE A 111 8.65 5.61 -0.13
CA PHE A 111 8.02 5.19 1.12
C PHE A 111 8.16 3.68 1.34
N THR A 112 8.24 3.28 2.60
CA THR A 112 8.28 1.88 3.04
C THR A 112 6.93 1.47 3.60
N PHE A 113 6.48 0.25 3.28
CA PHE A 113 5.26 -0.32 3.84
C PHE A 113 5.47 -0.76 5.30
N ASP A 114 4.51 -0.43 6.17
CA ASP A 114 4.52 -0.74 7.61
C ASP A 114 5.91 -0.56 8.25
N PRO A 115 6.49 0.66 8.19
CA PRO A 115 7.80 0.90 8.74
C PRO A 115 7.79 0.61 10.25
N PHE A 116 8.66 -0.29 10.67
CA PHE A 116 9.01 -0.47 12.06
C PHE A 116 9.96 0.68 12.45
N ASP A 117 9.84 1.22 13.66
CA ASP A 117 10.76 2.18 14.29
C ASP A 117 10.72 2.06 15.81
N ARG A 118 11.90 2.14 16.45
CA ARG A 118 12.10 2.18 17.91
C ARG A 118 11.19 1.22 18.70
N GLY A 119 11.02 -0.01 18.20
CA GLY A 119 10.26 -1.06 18.87
C GLY A 119 8.79 -1.18 18.48
N GLY A 120 8.27 -0.37 17.54
CA GLY A 120 6.88 -0.42 17.10
C GLY A 120 6.68 -0.10 15.62
N TYR A 121 5.50 -0.42 15.08
CA TYR A 121 5.11 -0.06 13.71
C TYR A 121 4.51 1.35 13.70
N VAL A 122 5.30 2.35 13.31
CA VAL A 122 4.93 3.77 13.49
C VAL A 122 3.81 4.23 12.56
N ALA A 123 3.62 3.59 11.41
CA ALA A 123 2.51 3.94 10.52
C ALA A 123 1.16 3.40 11.02
N LYS A 124 1.17 2.38 11.90
CA LYS A 124 -0.05 1.74 12.41
C LYS A 124 -0.85 2.62 13.37
N ASP A 125 -0.22 3.65 13.93
CA ASP A 125 -0.90 4.64 14.75
C ASP A 125 -1.81 5.57 13.93
N PHE A 126 -1.65 5.61 12.60
CA PHE A 126 -2.45 6.45 11.69
C PHE A 126 -3.36 5.64 10.77
N PHE A 127 -2.89 4.48 10.32
CA PHE A 127 -3.51 3.69 9.26
C PHE A 127 -3.39 2.21 9.58
N THR A 128 -4.42 1.42 9.25
CA THR A 128 -4.36 -0.05 9.38
C THR A 128 -3.23 -0.66 8.54
N SER A 129 -2.91 -0.02 7.43
CA SER A 129 -1.82 -0.40 6.53
C SER A 129 -1.21 0.89 5.99
N GLY A 130 -0.02 1.24 6.46
CA GLY A 130 0.55 2.57 6.24
C GLY A 130 1.88 2.52 5.52
N CYS A 131 2.09 3.47 4.63
CA CYS A 131 3.39 3.73 4.00
C CYS A 131 4.03 4.92 4.70
N GLY A 132 5.28 4.81 5.10
CA GLY A 132 5.99 5.88 5.80
C GLY A 132 7.39 6.13 5.27
N ARG A 133 7.87 7.36 5.43
CA ARG A 133 9.25 7.75 5.19
C ARG A 133 9.68 8.86 6.12
N TRP A 134 10.97 8.92 6.38
CA TRP A 134 11.59 10.05 7.06
C TRP A 134 12.08 11.08 6.04
N VAL A 135 11.80 12.34 6.33
CA VAL A 135 12.38 13.46 5.59
C VAL A 135 13.10 14.41 6.52
N GLN A 136 14.25 14.90 6.05
CA GLN A 136 15.01 15.94 6.73
C GLN A 136 14.87 17.25 5.97
N THR A 137 14.78 18.34 6.72
CA THR A 137 14.79 19.69 6.16
C THR A 137 16.24 20.13 5.97
N THR A 138 16.75 20.00 4.76
CA THR A 138 18.07 20.54 4.41
C THR A 138 17.93 22.00 4.03
N THR A 139 18.48 22.89 4.85
CA THR A 139 18.55 24.32 4.57
C THR A 139 19.92 24.61 3.95
N SER A 140 19.93 24.96 2.66
CA SER A 140 21.16 25.39 1.98
C SER A 140 21.14 26.91 1.80
N VAL A 141 22.24 27.57 2.16
CA VAL A 141 22.43 29.00 1.90
C VAL A 141 23.39 29.12 0.73
N SER A 142 22.90 29.63 -0.41
CA SER A 142 23.76 29.89 -1.56
C SER A 142 24.68 31.08 -1.23
N GLN A 143 25.99 30.81 -1.17
CA GLN A 143 27.02 31.77 -0.76
C GLN A 143 27.15 33.03 -1.65
N GLY A 144 26.48 33.10 -2.80
CA GLY A 144 26.52 34.25 -3.72
C GLY A 144 25.43 35.30 -3.52
N ASP A 145 24.26 34.89 -3.02
CA ASP A 145 23.01 35.65 -3.24
C ASP A 145 22.22 35.84 -1.93
N GLY A 146 22.63 35.17 -0.84
CA GLY A 146 21.90 35.16 0.43
C GLY A 146 20.56 34.39 0.37
N THR A 147 20.23 33.79 -0.78
CA THR A 147 19.01 32.99 -0.97
C THR A 147 19.11 31.70 -0.16
N THR A 148 18.23 31.57 0.82
CA THR A 148 18.03 30.32 1.56
C THR A 148 17.09 29.42 0.76
N THR A 149 17.57 28.26 0.35
CA THR A 149 16.74 27.22 -0.28
C THR A 149 16.52 26.10 0.73
N THR A 150 15.26 25.91 1.11
CA THR A 150 14.84 24.80 1.97
C THR A 150 14.37 23.65 1.09
N ALA A 151 15.06 22.52 1.14
CA ALA A 151 14.68 21.32 0.42
C ALA A 151 14.40 20.18 1.41
N LEU A 152 13.33 19.42 1.16
CA LEU A 152 13.05 18.17 1.87
C LEU A 152 13.80 17.04 1.17
N SER A 153 14.72 16.42 1.88
CA SER A 153 15.49 15.27 1.39
C SER A 153 15.02 14.01 2.10
N GLY A 154 14.83 12.91 1.36
CA GLY A 154 14.57 11.61 1.98
C GLY A 154 15.80 11.15 2.75
N SER A 155 15.62 10.75 4.02
CA SER A 155 16.69 10.11 4.77
C SER A 155 16.64 8.60 4.48
N SER A 156 17.70 8.07 3.87
CA SER A 156 17.86 6.62 3.69
C SER A 156 18.34 5.92 4.96
N ASP A 157 18.90 6.67 5.90
CA ASP A 157 19.67 6.12 7.02
C ASP A 157 18.81 6.14 8.28
N TYR A 158 18.03 5.07 8.40
CA TYR A 158 17.07 4.80 9.47
C TYR A 158 17.70 4.60 10.87
N GLN A 159 19.02 4.45 10.97
CA GLN A 159 19.75 4.15 12.23
C GLN A 159 20.45 5.34 12.87
N ASP A 160 20.51 6.52 12.23
CA ASP A 160 21.24 7.63 12.83
C ASP A 160 20.36 8.36 13.86
N ALA A 161 20.84 8.42 15.09
CA ALA A 161 20.20 9.09 16.22
C ALA A 161 20.01 10.60 16.00
N SER A 162 20.46 11.14 14.87
CA SER A 162 20.17 12.47 14.34
C SER A 162 18.75 12.65 13.77
N ALA A 163 17.93 11.58 13.69
CA ALA A 163 16.50 11.64 13.35
C ALA A 163 15.64 12.48 14.32
N LEU A 164 16.23 13.11 15.35
CA LEU A 164 15.57 14.08 16.22
C LEU A 164 15.08 15.34 15.48
N ASP A 165 15.64 15.65 14.30
CA ASP A 165 15.24 16.80 13.46
C ASP A 165 14.42 16.40 12.22
N GLY A 166 14.00 15.14 12.13
CA GLY A 166 13.23 14.61 11.00
C GLY A 166 11.73 14.87 11.13
N THR A 167 11.05 15.02 9.99
CA THR A 167 9.58 14.91 9.91
C THR A 167 9.23 13.56 9.33
N PHE A 168 8.30 12.85 9.98
CA PHE A 168 7.80 11.58 9.45
C PHE A 168 6.63 11.85 8.51
N MET A 169 6.68 11.36 7.28
CA MET A 169 5.57 11.45 6.33
C MET A 169 4.88 10.10 6.24
N VAL A 170 3.55 10.08 6.29
CA VAL A 170 2.77 8.84 6.27
C VAL A 170 1.52 8.97 5.41
N HIS A 171 1.24 7.93 4.62
CA HIS A 171 0.00 7.81 3.84
C HIS A 171 -0.56 6.40 3.92
N GLN A 172 -1.86 6.26 3.67
CA GLN A 172 -2.51 4.96 3.60
C GLN A 172 -2.00 4.16 2.40
N ALA A 173 -1.64 2.89 2.61
CA ALA A 173 -1.28 1.97 1.54
C ALA A 173 -2.54 1.52 0.77
N TRP A 174 -2.40 1.32 -0.54
CA TRP A 174 -3.48 0.69 -1.32
C TRP A 174 -3.29 -0.82 -1.31
N ALA A 175 -4.28 -1.55 -0.81
CA ALA A 175 -4.32 -2.99 -0.91
C ALA A 175 -4.92 -3.37 -2.28
N ILE A 176 -4.14 -4.06 -3.10
CA ILE A 176 -4.58 -4.50 -4.42
C ILE A 176 -4.57 -6.02 -4.51
N SER A 177 -5.47 -6.56 -5.33
CA SER A 177 -5.46 -7.98 -5.66
C SER A 177 -5.75 -8.24 -7.12
N TRP A 178 -5.28 -9.40 -7.61
CA TRP A 178 -5.58 -9.90 -8.95
C TRP A 178 -5.54 -11.43 -9.00
N GLY A 179 -6.41 -12.00 -9.82
CA GLY A 179 -6.39 -13.40 -10.20
C GLY A 179 -5.41 -13.66 -11.35
N SER A 180 -5.00 -14.91 -11.52
CA SER A 180 -4.11 -15.31 -12.62
C SER A 180 -4.69 -15.02 -14.00
N SER A 181 -6.01 -15.17 -14.18
CA SER A 181 -6.68 -14.94 -15.47
C SER A 181 -6.78 -13.48 -15.85
N GLU A 182 -6.77 -12.57 -14.88
CA GLU A 182 -6.93 -11.12 -15.11
C GLU A 182 -5.61 -10.46 -15.50
N ARG A 183 -4.49 -11.10 -15.17
CA ARG A 183 -3.14 -10.53 -15.27
C ARG A 183 -2.77 -10.07 -16.68
N SER A 184 -3.20 -10.79 -17.72
CA SER A 184 -2.90 -10.45 -19.12
C SER A 184 -3.53 -9.14 -19.57
N ASP A 185 -4.61 -8.72 -18.89
CA ASP A 185 -5.37 -7.52 -19.22
C ASP A 185 -4.92 -6.31 -18.37
N MET A 186 -3.90 -6.50 -17.52
CA MET A 186 -3.38 -5.49 -16.61
C MET A 186 -2.10 -4.86 -17.13
N THR A 187 -1.97 -3.55 -16.90
CA THR A 187 -0.79 -2.75 -17.28
C THR A 187 -0.29 -1.98 -16.06
N PRO A 188 1.02 -2.02 -15.71
CA PRO A 188 1.99 -3.00 -16.18
C PRO A 188 1.54 -4.41 -15.82
N MET A 189 1.95 -5.41 -16.59
CA MET A 189 1.63 -6.80 -16.27
C MET A 189 2.30 -7.17 -14.92
N PRO A 190 1.52 -7.49 -13.85
CA PRO A 190 2.09 -7.82 -12.55
C PRO A 190 2.99 -9.06 -12.60
N LEU A 191 3.86 -9.24 -11.60
CA LEU A 191 4.72 -10.44 -11.48
C LEU A 191 3.95 -11.76 -11.43
N THR A 192 4.62 -12.84 -11.82
CA THR A 192 4.05 -14.20 -11.69
C THR A 192 4.48 -14.70 -10.34
N LEU A 193 3.52 -14.88 -9.45
CA LEU A 193 3.77 -15.52 -8.16
C LEU A 193 3.30 -16.96 -8.24
N THR A 194 4.10 -17.88 -7.73
CA THR A 194 3.71 -19.26 -7.45
C THR A 194 2.98 -19.34 -6.10
N ASP A 195 2.24 -20.43 -5.86
CA ASP A 195 1.42 -20.56 -4.65
C ASP A 195 2.30 -20.49 -3.40
N GLY A 196 1.95 -19.59 -2.48
CA GLY A 196 2.74 -19.37 -1.26
C GLY A 196 4.06 -18.60 -1.48
N GLU A 197 4.33 -18.11 -2.69
CA GLU A 197 5.46 -17.22 -2.92
C GLU A 197 5.21 -15.84 -2.30
N ARG A 198 6.28 -15.25 -1.76
CA ARG A 198 6.28 -13.89 -1.22
C ARG A 198 7.46 -13.10 -1.78
N VAL A 199 7.20 -11.86 -2.17
CA VAL A 199 8.21 -10.90 -2.64
C VAL A 199 8.06 -9.64 -1.78
N SER A 200 9.13 -9.23 -1.11
CA SER A 200 9.06 -8.14 -0.12
C SER A 200 8.81 -6.79 -0.77
N HIS A 201 9.46 -6.54 -1.91
CA HIS A 201 9.39 -5.29 -2.64
C HIS A 201 9.63 -5.52 -4.13
N TRP A 202 8.91 -4.79 -4.98
CA TRP A 202 9.07 -4.85 -6.43
C TRP A 202 8.62 -3.56 -7.10
N LYS A 203 9.29 -3.17 -8.19
CA LYS A 203 8.83 -2.08 -9.06
C LYS A 203 8.47 -2.56 -10.46
N PRO A 204 7.47 -1.93 -11.10
CA PRO A 204 7.18 -2.16 -12.50
C PRO A 204 8.42 -2.11 -13.40
N GLY A 205 8.68 -3.20 -14.11
CA GLY A 205 9.82 -3.34 -15.04
C GLY A 205 11.04 -4.03 -14.45
N GLU A 206 11.08 -4.31 -13.15
CA GLU A 206 12.12 -5.12 -12.53
C GLU A 206 11.84 -6.62 -12.73
N THR A 207 12.91 -7.41 -12.88
CA THR A 207 12.83 -8.87 -12.79
C THR A 207 12.63 -9.30 -11.34
N LEU A 208 12.08 -10.51 -11.11
CA LEU A 208 11.90 -11.06 -9.77
C LEU A 208 13.18 -10.88 -8.92
N PRO A 209 13.08 -10.24 -7.74
CA PRO A 209 14.21 -10.17 -6.83
C PRO A 209 14.56 -11.58 -6.30
N ASP A 210 15.84 -11.81 -6.00
CA ASP A 210 16.37 -13.09 -5.49
C ASP A 210 15.88 -13.44 -4.06
N ASP A 211 15.10 -12.55 -3.45
CA ASP A 211 14.54 -12.70 -2.11
C ASP A 211 13.20 -13.46 -2.07
N SER A 212 12.70 -13.92 -3.23
CA SER A 212 11.46 -14.70 -3.31
C SER A 212 11.59 -15.96 -2.45
N ARG A 213 10.86 -16.02 -1.33
CA ARG A 213 10.84 -17.20 -0.44
C ARG A 213 9.55 -17.98 -0.63
N PRO A 214 9.61 -19.30 -0.90
CA PRO A 214 8.41 -20.14 -0.82
C PRO A 214 7.94 -20.24 0.64
N THR A 215 6.63 -20.30 0.86
CA THR A 215 6.08 -20.49 2.21
C THR A 215 6.63 -21.74 2.90
N GLU A 216 6.86 -21.63 4.20
CA GLU A 216 7.34 -22.70 5.09
C GLU A 216 6.51 -24.00 5.01
N ARG A 217 5.26 -23.93 4.55
CA ARG A 217 4.38 -25.08 4.28
C ARG A 217 4.86 -26.00 3.15
N ASP A 218 5.61 -25.48 2.18
CA ASP A 218 6.19 -26.31 1.11
C ASP A 218 7.45 -27.03 1.56
N ASN A 219 8.17 -26.50 2.55
CA ASN A 219 9.31 -27.20 3.16
C ASN A 219 8.84 -28.38 4.02
N GLU A 220 7.74 -28.22 4.75
CA GLU A 220 7.15 -29.34 5.52
C GLU A 220 6.62 -30.46 4.59
N ARG A 221 5.99 -30.11 3.45
CA ARG A 221 5.55 -31.11 2.46
C ARG A 221 6.70 -31.79 1.73
N LYS A 222 7.79 -31.08 1.43
CA LYS A 222 9.00 -31.68 0.84
C LYS A 222 9.71 -32.62 1.82
N ASN A 223 9.80 -32.25 3.10
CA ASN A 223 10.37 -33.10 4.14
C ASN A 223 9.51 -34.35 4.41
N ALA A 224 8.17 -34.20 4.45
CA ALA A 224 7.27 -35.32 4.62
C ALA A 224 7.23 -36.30 3.42
N LYS A 225 7.58 -35.83 2.22
CA LYS A 225 7.71 -36.69 1.03
C LYS A 225 9.06 -37.41 1.00
N ALA A 226 10.14 -36.75 1.42
CA ALA A 226 11.47 -37.34 1.53
C ALA A 226 11.52 -38.47 2.58
N ASP A 227 10.86 -38.30 3.73
CA ASP A 227 10.80 -39.36 4.76
C ASP A 227 9.95 -40.57 4.36
N ARG A 228 9.07 -40.43 3.36
CA ARG A 228 8.22 -41.52 2.87
C ARG A 228 8.84 -42.33 1.73
N GLU A 229 9.92 -41.84 1.12
CA GLU A 229 10.71 -42.56 0.11
C GLU A 229 11.94 -43.26 0.71
N VAL A 230 12.18 -43.12 2.03
CA VAL A 230 13.28 -43.75 2.78
C VAL A 230 12.78 -44.91 3.67
N MET A 231 11.53 -45.35 3.53
CA MET A 231 10.97 -46.51 4.25
C MET A 231 10.48 -47.62 3.33
#